data_AF-A0A374NTP0-F1
#
_entry.id   AF-A0A374NTP0-F1
#
_cell.length_a   1.000
_cell.length_b   1.000
_cell.length_c   1.000
_cell.angle_alpha   90.00
_cell.angle_beta   90.00
_cell.angle_gamma   90.00
#
_symmetry.space_group_name_H-M   'P 1'
#
loop_
_entity.id
_entity.type
_entity.pdbx_description
1 polymer ?
#
loop_
_entity_poly.entity_id
_entity_poly.type
_entity_poly.pdbx_seq_one_letter_code
_entity_poly.pdbx_strand_id
1 'polypeptide(L)'
;MKKATTIRKLITLSLCLMMCLSVFAPASVFAKCSHKNTKLVVLKEVTCTRNGKCVKVCIKCGKNLKTCSVKKLGHTYKHIYIKPTCNNRGWEGTMCKRCGYSVAEKSYPALGHNYKTTVYKGTCNTPGVTVKVCKRCGDKKSYSTGKALGHKWSKWKLVSINGGKARYSRTCSRCHKTEYKNN
;
A
#
# COMPACT_ATOMS: atom_id res chain seq x y z
N MET A 1 36.63 -45.01 20.42
CA MET A 1 35.77 -46.12 20.92
C MET A 1 35.11 -46.75 19.69
N LYS A 2 35.81 -47.57 18.89
CA LYS A 2 35.98 -49.04 18.99
C LYS A 2 34.68 -49.83 19.25
N LYS A 3 34.20 -50.48 18.17
CA LYS A 3 33.62 -51.85 18.01
C LYS A 3 32.75 -51.77 16.73
N ALA A 4 33.12 -52.23 15.54
CA ALA A 4 33.72 -53.51 15.12
C ALA A 4 33.06 -54.71 15.80
N THR A 5 32.10 -55.35 15.10
CA THR A 5 31.97 -56.81 15.14
C THR A 5 31.50 -57.33 13.79
N THR A 6 32.44 -58.03 13.16
CA THR A 6 32.39 -58.88 11.98
C THR A 6 31.59 -60.17 12.26
N ILE A 7 31.23 -60.92 11.19
CA ILE A 7 31.24 -62.41 11.04
C ILE A 7 29.96 -62.88 10.30
N ARG A 8 29.92 -63.84 9.36
CA ARG A 8 30.86 -64.59 8.48
C ARG A 8 30.01 -65.71 7.84
N LYS A 9 30.44 -66.19 6.66
CA LYS A 9 30.14 -67.48 5.98
C LYS A 9 28.90 -67.50 5.05
N LEU A 10 29.03 -67.68 3.73
CA LEU A 10 29.67 -68.71 2.87
C LEU A 10 28.70 -69.86 2.48
N ILE A 11 28.54 -70.00 1.16
CA ILE A 11 28.29 -71.24 0.37
C ILE A 11 26.84 -71.77 0.37
N THR A 12 26.20 -71.77 -0.81
CA THR A 12 26.00 -72.98 -1.64
C THR A 12 25.38 -72.63 -2.99
N LEU A 13 26.16 -72.92 -4.03
CA LEU A 13 25.76 -73.21 -5.40
C LEU A 13 24.62 -74.26 -5.42
N SER A 14 23.49 -73.99 -6.05
CA SER A 14 22.53 -75.04 -6.43
C SER A 14 21.85 -74.68 -7.75
N LEU A 15 22.20 -75.48 -8.75
CA LEU A 15 21.68 -75.55 -10.11
C LEU A 15 20.27 -76.19 -10.08
N CYS A 16 19.24 -75.50 -10.56
CA CYS A 16 17.95 -76.08 -11.01
C CYS A 16 17.31 -75.03 -11.93
N LEU A 17 17.63 -75.04 -13.23
CA LEU A 17 16.87 -75.72 -14.28
C LEU A 17 15.37 -75.37 -14.25
N MET A 18 14.98 -74.50 -15.18
CA MET A 18 13.73 -74.54 -15.96
C MET A 18 12.42 -74.69 -15.18
N MET A 19 11.67 -73.60 -15.04
CA MET A 19 10.30 -73.48 -15.55
C MET A 19 9.64 -72.21 -15.01
N CYS A 20 9.34 -71.29 -15.93
CA CYS A 20 8.04 -70.61 -16.09
C CYS A 20 8.27 -69.29 -16.81
N LEU A 21 8.26 -69.40 -18.14
CA LEU A 21 7.69 -68.37 -18.99
C LEU A 21 6.30 -67.97 -18.45
N SER A 22 6.11 -66.70 -18.14
CA SER A 22 4.86 -65.93 -18.33
C SER A 22 5.11 -64.56 -17.69
N VAL A 23 5.66 -63.62 -18.45
CA VAL A 23 4.82 -62.65 -19.19
C VAL A 23 3.71 -62.12 -18.29
N PHE A 24 4.00 -61.05 -17.57
CA PHE A 24 3.09 -59.92 -17.45
C PHE A 24 3.92 -58.64 -17.40
N ALA A 25 4.58 -58.33 -18.52
CA ALA A 25 4.68 -56.92 -18.88
C ALA A 25 3.22 -56.44 -18.97
N PRO A 26 2.77 -55.44 -18.20
CA PRO A 26 1.46 -54.87 -18.43
C PRO A 26 1.49 -54.40 -19.88
N ALA A 27 0.74 -55.07 -20.75
CA ALA A 27 0.51 -54.61 -22.09
C ALA A 27 -0.14 -53.24 -21.94
N SER A 28 0.68 -52.20 -21.98
CA SER A 28 0.22 -50.85 -22.24
C SER A 28 -0.49 -50.98 -23.57
N VAL A 29 -1.83 -51.05 -23.51
CA VAL A 29 -2.70 -51.03 -24.67
C VAL A 29 -2.44 -49.71 -25.35
N PHE A 30 -1.44 -49.68 -26.23
CA PHE A 30 -1.23 -48.62 -27.19
C PHE A 30 -2.37 -48.77 -28.19
N ALA A 31 -3.56 -48.31 -27.79
CA ALA A 31 -4.64 -48.08 -28.71
C ALA A 31 -4.06 -47.25 -29.86
N LYS A 32 -4.03 -47.80 -31.08
CA LYS A 32 -3.55 -47.15 -32.30
C LYS A 32 -4.40 -45.89 -32.52
N CYS A 33 -3.98 -44.80 -31.89
CA CYS A 33 -4.69 -43.54 -31.94
C CYS A 33 -4.20 -42.78 -33.16
N SER A 34 -5.07 -42.56 -34.14
CA SER A 34 -4.75 -41.83 -35.37
C SER A 34 -4.39 -40.35 -35.14
N HIS A 35 -4.54 -39.83 -33.91
CA HIS A 35 -4.20 -38.46 -33.50
C HIS A 35 -4.77 -37.33 -34.38
N LYS A 36 -5.84 -37.59 -35.14
CA LYS A 36 -6.51 -36.58 -35.98
C LYS A 36 -7.28 -35.54 -35.15
N ASN A 37 -7.92 -35.98 -34.07
CA ASN A 37 -8.69 -35.10 -33.18
C ASN A 37 -7.79 -34.56 -32.05
N THR A 38 -7.46 -33.28 -32.13
CA THR A 38 -6.53 -32.62 -31.19
C THR A 38 -7.09 -31.30 -30.69
N LYS A 39 -6.76 -30.95 -29.45
CA LYS A 39 -7.02 -29.63 -28.86
C LYS A 39 -5.72 -28.99 -28.39
N LEU A 40 -5.68 -27.67 -28.37
CA LEU A 40 -4.59 -26.91 -27.77
C LEU A 40 -4.93 -26.63 -26.31
N VAL A 41 -4.03 -27.00 -25.41
CA VAL A 41 -4.13 -26.70 -23.97
C VAL A 41 -3.03 -25.69 -23.64
N VAL A 42 -3.40 -24.57 -23.02
CA VAL A 42 -2.44 -23.56 -22.56
C VAL A 42 -1.76 -24.08 -21.29
N LEU A 43 -0.43 -24.15 -21.32
CA LEU A 43 0.39 -24.51 -20.15
C LEU A 43 0.87 -23.28 -19.41
N LYS A 44 1.10 -22.18 -20.14
CA LYS A 44 1.54 -20.91 -19.57
C LYS A 44 0.95 -19.77 -20.36
N GLU A 45 0.23 -18.91 -19.65
CA GLU A 45 -0.37 -17.71 -20.23
C GLU A 45 0.68 -16.77 -20.82
N VAL A 46 0.28 -16.12 -21.91
CA VAL A 46 1.08 -15.08 -22.56
C VAL A 46 0.98 -13.77 -21.76
N THR A 47 2.07 -13.00 -21.73
CA THR A 47 2.09 -11.67 -21.11
C THR A 47 2.67 -10.64 -22.10
N CYS A 48 2.71 -9.36 -21.71
CA CYS A 48 3.35 -8.33 -22.53
C CYS A 48 4.85 -8.59 -22.77
N THR A 49 5.55 -9.16 -21.80
CA THR A 49 7.02 -9.33 -21.84
C THR A 49 7.45 -10.77 -22.07
N ARG A 50 6.63 -11.75 -21.69
CA ARG A 50 6.97 -13.18 -21.72
C ARG A 50 6.05 -13.97 -22.65
N ASN A 51 6.67 -14.82 -23.46
CA ASN A 51 5.97 -15.78 -24.32
C ASN A 51 5.15 -16.78 -23.48
N GLY A 52 4.00 -17.17 -24.01
CA GLY A 52 3.19 -18.26 -23.49
C GLY A 52 3.67 -19.63 -23.98
N LYS A 53 3.14 -20.69 -23.40
CA LYS A 53 3.38 -22.07 -23.83
C LYS A 53 2.05 -22.82 -23.93
N CYS A 54 1.91 -23.65 -24.96
CA CYS A 54 0.77 -24.52 -25.17
C CYS A 54 1.23 -25.94 -25.54
N VAL A 55 0.35 -26.91 -25.41
CA VAL A 55 0.56 -28.28 -25.87
C VAL A 55 -0.64 -28.74 -26.68
N LYS A 56 -0.39 -29.33 -27.85
CA LYS A 56 -1.40 -30.02 -28.64
C LYS A 56 -1.61 -31.41 -28.05
N VAL A 57 -2.82 -31.66 -27.56
CA VAL A 57 -3.21 -32.91 -26.90
C VAL A 57 -4.20 -33.66 -27.77
N CYS A 58 -4.05 -34.97 -27.92
CA CYS A 58 -5.05 -35.79 -28.56
C CYS A 58 -6.28 -35.94 -27.67
N ILE A 59 -7.47 -35.60 -28.17
CA ILE A 59 -8.71 -35.65 -27.39
C ILE A 59 -9.07 -37.09 -27.04
N LYS A 60 -8.82 -38.04 -27.94
CA LYS A 60 -9.24 -39.44 -27.78
C LYS A 60 -8.38 -40.23 -26.78
N CYS A 61 -7.09 -39.95 -26.68
CA CYS A 61 -6.18 -40.72 -25.81
C CYS A 61 -5.40 -39.88 -24.80
N GLY A 62 -5.60 -38.56 -24.75
CA GLY A 62 -4.92 -37.67 -23.81
C GLY A 62 -3.42 -37.47 -24.06
N LYS A 63 -2.84 -38.08 -25.09
CA LYS A 63 -1.39 -37.98 -25.36
C LYS A 63 -0.99 -36.55 -25.77
N ASN A 64 0.06 -36.03 -25.14
CA ASN A 64 0.74 -34.80 -25.55
C ASN A 64 1.51 -35.06 -26.85
N LEU A 65 1.17 -34.32 -27.90
CA LEU A 65 1.74 -34.53 -29.24
C LEU A 65 2.87 -33.55 -29.53
N LYS A 66 2.63 -32.26 -29.29
CA LYS A 66 3.60 -31.20 -29.61
C LYS A 66 3.44 -30.00 -28.69
N THR A 67 4.56 -29.52 -28.18
CA THR A 67 4.61 -28.23 -27.46
C THR A 67 4.74 -27.09 -28.45
N CYS A 68 3.98 -26.02 -28.23
CA CYS A 68 3.99 -24.79 -29.00
C CYS A 68 4.32 -23.59 -28.10
N SER A 69 4.95 -22.58 -28.71
CA SER A 69 5.28 -21.30 -28.07
C SER A 69 4.38 -20.22 -28.65
N VAL A 70 3.78 -19.42 -27.78
CA VAL A 70 2.91 -18.29 -28.17
C VAL A 70 3.70 -17.00 -27.95
N LYS A 71 3.89 -16.21 -29.01
CA LYS A 71 4.66 -14.95 -28.93
C LYS A 71 4.02 -13.99 -27.93
N LYS A 72 4.86 -13.29 -27.16
CA LYS A 72 4.45 -12.22 -26.24
C LYS A 72 3.58 -11.17 -26.94
N LEU A 73 2.63 -10.60 -26.21
CA LEU A 73 1.68 -9.61 -26.74
C LEU A 73 2.34 -8.28 -27.09
N GLY A 74 3.46 -7.95 -26.45
CA GLY A 74 4.04 -6.61 -26.49
C GLY A 74 3.19 -5.58 -25.72
N HIS A 75 3.74 -4.37 -25.62
CA HIS A 75 3.07 -3.25 -24.97
C HIS A 75 2.26 -2.45 -25.99
N THR A 76 1.00 -2.18 -25.65
CA THR A 76 0.19 -1.15 -26.32
C THR A 76 0.00 -0.01 -25.35
N TYR A 77 0.64 1.12 -25.65
CA TYR A 77 0.71 2.28 -24.76
C TYR A 77 -0.46 3.25 -24.98
N LYS A 78 -0.82 3.97 -23.92
CA LYS A 78 -1.65 5.19 -23.94
C LYS A 78 -0.89 6.31 -23.24
N HIS A 79 -1.09 7.55 -23.67
CA HIS A 79 -0.58 8.70 -22.94
C HIS A 79 -1.32 8.86 -21.60
N ILE A 80 -0.60 9.28 -20.58
CA ILE A 80 -1.12 9.59 -19.25
C ILE A 80 -0.49 10.88 -18.74
N TYR A 81 -1.31 11.69 -18.05
CA TYR A 81 -0.89 12.91 -17.41
C TYR A 81 -1.42 12.94 -15.98
N ILE A 82 -0.51 13.02 -15.01
CA ILE A 82 -0.81 13.14 -13.59
C ILE A 82 -0.37 14.52 -13.13
N LYS A 83 -1.34 15.36 -12.77
CA LYS A 83 -1.11 16.73 -12.33
C LYS A 83 -0.32 16.75 -11.00
N PRO A 84 0.69 17.63 -10.85
CA PRO A 84 1.36 17.82 -9.56
C PRO A 84 0.41 18.36 -8.50
N THR A 85 0.63 17.98 -7.25
CA THR A 85 -0.11 18.45 -6.08
C THR A 85 0.81 19.22 -5.13
N CYS A 86 0.32 19.69 -3.98
CA CYS A 86 1.18 20.36 -2.99
C CYS A 86 2.32 19.46 -2.49
N ASN A 87 2.05 18.16 -2.33
CA ASN A 87 2.99 17.22 -1.70
C ASN A 87 3.63 16.25 -2.71
N ASN A 88 2.92 15.92 -3.79
CA ASN A 88 3.35 14.93 -4.76
C ASN A 88 3.75 15.59 -6.08
N ARG A 89 4.86 15.12 -6.65
CA ARG A 89 5.25 15.42 -8.03
C ARG A 89 4.18 14.94 -8.99
N GLY A 90 4.01 15.68 -10.07
CA GLY A 90 3.23 15.25 -11.23
C GLY A 90 4.15 14.65 -12.27
N TRP A 91 3.60 13.98 -13.26
CA TRP A 91 4.37 13.48 -14.39
C TRP A 91 3.47 13.15 -15.58
N GLU A 92 4.07 13.08 -16.74
CA GLU A 92 3.41 12.60 -17.96
C GLU A 92 4.29 11.58 -18.67
N GLY A 93 3.64 10.71 -19.44
CA GLY A 93 4.30 9.67 -20.19
C GLY A 93 3.31 8.64 -20.70
N THR A 94 3.75 7.40 -20.79
CA THR A 94 2.97 6.34 -21.43
C THR A 94 2.71 5.18 -20.49
N MET A 95 1.53 4.56 -20.59
CA MET A 95 1.12 3.39 -19.78
C MET A 95 0.56 2.30 -20.68
N CYS A 96 0.99 1.06 -20.47
CA CYS A 96 0.48 -0.08 -21.19
C CYS A 96 -0.96 -0.38 -20.76
N LYS A 97 -1.91 -0.41 -21.71
CA LYS A 97 -3.33 -0.72 -21.43
C LYS A 97 -3.57 -2.13 -20.89
N ARG A 98 -2.64 -3.07 -21.15
CA ARG A 98 -2.78 -4.49 -20.78
C ARG A 98 -2.20 -4.81 -19.41
N CYS A 99 -0.97 -4.36 -19.13
CA CYS A 99 -0.24 -4.74 -17.91
C CYS A 99 0.04 -3.58 -16.95
N GLY A 100 -0.35 -2.36 -17.31
CA GLY A 100 -0.12 -1.17 -16.48
C GLY A 100 1.32 -0.69 -16.38
N TYR A 101 2.28 -1.37 -17.03
CA TYR A 101 3.67 -0.90 -17.12
C TYR A 101 3.70 0.52 -17.69
N SER A 102 4.35 1.43 -16.99
CA SER A 102 4.40 2.84 -17.37
C SER A 102 5.82 3.36 -17.46
N VAL A 103 6.04 4.27 -18.40
CA VAL A 103 7.28 5.00 -18.60
C VAL A 103 6.97 6.48 -18.42
N ALA A 104 7.67 7.13 -17.49
CA ALA A 104 7.60 8.57 -17.32
C ALA A 104 8.52 9.24 -18.34
N GLU A 105 7.99 10.19 -19.09
CA GLU A 105 8.73 10.95 -20.11
C GLU A 105 9.14 12.32 -19.55
N LYS A 106 8.28 12.91 -18.71
CA LYS A 106 8.55 14.18 -18.04
C LYS A 106 7.99 14.20 -16.63
N SER A 107 8.75 14.77 -15.71
CA SER A 107 8.36 14.95 -14.31
C SER A 107 8.17 16.44 -14.01
N TYR A 108 7.18 16.72 -13.17
CA TYR A 108 6.84 18.04 -12.67
C TYR A 108 7.04 18.07 -11.16
N PRO A 109 7.77 19.05 -10.59
CA PRO A 109 7.95 19.16 -9.15
C PRO A 109 6.60 19.30 -8.43
N ALA A 110 6.56 18.95 -7.15
CA ALA A 110 5.41 19.25 -6.31
C ALA A 110 5.21 20.78 -6.28
N LEU A 111 3.96 21.23 -6.28
CA LEU A 111 3.61 22.66 -6.33
C LEU A 111 4.00 23.42 -5.06
N GLY A 112 4.24 22.69 -3.97
CA GLY A 112 4.37 23.25 -2.64
C GLY A 112 3.08 23.90 -2.14
N HIS A 113 3.10 24.30 -0.88
CA HIS A 113 1.96 24.98 -0.27
C HIS A 113 1.97 26.48 -0.60
N ASN A 114 0.78 27.02 -0.88
CA ASN A 114 0.54 28.46 -1.01
C ASN A 114 -0.38 28.89 0.14
N TYR A 115 0.23 29.24 1.28
CA TYR A 115 -0.48 29.60 2.50
C TYR A 115 -1.00 31.04 2.47
N LYS A 116 -2.28 31.21 2.77
CA LYS A 116 -2.88 32.48 3.18
C LYS A 116 -2.86 32.55 4.71
N THR A 117 -2.35 33.65 5.25
CA THR A 117 -2.24 33.87 6.70
C THR A 117 -3.41 34.73 7.20
N THR A 118 -3.99 34.35 8.34
CA THR A 118 -4.98 35.11 9.10
C THR A 118 -4.53 35.20 10.54
N VAL A 119 -4.51 36.42 11.09
CA VAL A 119 -4.06 36.69 12.45
C VAL A 119 -5.25 37.07 13.31
N TYR A 120 -5.45 36.32 14.39
CA TYR A 120 -6.42 36.60 15.44
C TYR A 120 -5.71 37.22 16.63
N LYS A 121 -6.15 38.40 17.05
CA LYS A 121 -5.58 39.09 18.20
C LYS A 121 -5.91 38.32 19.49
N GLY A 122 -4.98 38.34 20.44
CA GLY A 122 -5.20 37.76 21.77
C GLY A 122 -6.26 38.51 22.56
N THR A 123 -6.83 37.82 23.54
CA THR A 123 -7.80 38.38 24.49
C THR A 123 -7.20 38.42 25.91
N CYS A 124 -7.99 38.84 26.91
CA CYS A 124 -7.57 38.74 28.30
C CYS A 124 -7.26 37.30 28.74
N ASN A 125 -7.94 36.31 28.16
CA ASN A 125 -7.88 34.91 28.61
C ASN A 125 -7.16 34.00 27.61
N THR A 126 -7.07 34.40 26.34
CA THR A 126 -6.49 33.56 25.28
C THR A 126 -5.35 34.29 24.57
N PRO A 127 -4.25 33.59 24.20
CA PRO A 127 -3.21 34.17 23.37
C PRO A 127 -3.76 34.50 21.98
N GLY A 128 -3.02 35.35 21.25
CA GLY A 128 -3.30 35.52 19.82
C GLY A 128 -3.04 34.21 19.07
N VAL A 129 -3.69 34.02 17.94
CA VAL A 129 -3.49 32.83 17.11
C VAL A 129 -3.27 33.28 15.69
N THR A 130 -2.25 32.74 15.04
CA THR A 130 -2.10 32.90 13.59
C THR A 130 -2.41 31.58 12.91
N VAL A 131 -3.28 31.63 11.91
CA VAL A 131 -3.71 30.48 11.12
C VAL A 131 -3.25 30.68 9.68
N LYS A 132 -2.55 29.69 9.14
CA LYS A 132 -2.15 29.60 7.73
C LYS A 132 -2.98 28.52 7.06
N VAL A 133 -3.64 28.85 5.95
CA VAL A 133 -4.45 27.91 5.15
C VAL A 133 -3.93 27.87 3.73
N CYS A 134 -3.56 26.70 3.23
CA CYS A 134 -3.11 26.53 1.85
C CYS A 134 -4.29 26.67 0.89
N LYS A 135 -4.24 27.60 -0.06
CA LYS A 135 -5.31 27.83 -1.05
C LYS A 135 -5.49 26.66 -2.03
N ARG A 136 -4.46 25.81 -2.19
CA ARG A 136 -4.46 24.72 -3.17
C ARG A 136 -5.03 23.41 -2.61
N CYS A 137 -4.66 23.05 -1.39
CA CYS A 137 -5.01 21.76 -0.78
C CYS A 137 -5.80 21.87 0.54
N GLY A 138 -6.03 23.08 1.04
CA GLY A 138 -6.74 23.29 2.30
C GLY A 138 -5.93 22.99 3.57
N ASP A 139 -4.66 22.56 3.45
CA ASP A 139 -3.78 22.30 4.60
C ASP A 139 -3.76 23.49 5.57
N LYS A 140 -3.91 23.22 6.87
CA LYS A 140 -4.02 24.26 7.91
C LYS A 140 -2.90 24.12 8.92
N LYS A 141 -2.22 25.22 9.21
CA LYS A 141 -1.23 25.33 10.29
C LYS A 141 -1.62 26.48 11.21
N SER A 142 -1.73 26.21 12.50
CA SER A 142 -2.05 27.22 13.51
C SER A 142 -0.96 27.29 14.56
N TYR A 143 -0.60 28.51 14.97
CA TYR A 143 0.37 28.72 16.03
C TYR A 143 -0.08 29.83 16.97
N SER A 144 0.13 29.60 18.28
CA SER A 144 -0.08 30.60 19.31
C SER A 144 0.93 31.72 19.12
N THR A 145 0.46 32.97 19.19
CA THR A 145 1.28 34.17 19.04
C THR A 145 1.26 34.92 20.37
N GLY A 146 2.32 34.74 21.15
CA GLY A 146 2.46 35.32 22.49
C GLY A 146 1.60 34.65 23.56
N LYS A 147 1.41 35.35 24.68
CA LYS A 147 0.56 34.94 25.82
C LYS A 147 -0.77 35.71 25.80
N ALA A 148 -1.73 35.28 26.61
CA ALA A 148 -2.93 36.06 26.86
C ALA A 148 -2.56 37.46 27.39
N LEU A 149 -3.33 38.48 27.00
CA LEU A 149 -3.04 39.87 27.35
C LEU A 149 -3.20 40.17 28.85
N GLY A 150 -3.87 39.26 29.58
CA GLY A 150 -4.25 39.46 30.96
C GLY A 150 -5.34 40.53 31.12
N HIS A 151 -5.83 40.65 32.35
CA HIS A 151 -6.82 41.66 32.70
C HIS A 151 -6.13 42.98 33.08
N LYS A 152 -6.56 44.08 32.48
CA LYS A 152 -6.20 45.45 32.90
C LYS A 152 -7.30 45.97 33.82
N TRP A 153 -7.19 45.66 35.10
CA TRP A 153 -8.19 45.99 36.11
C TRP A 153 -8.19 47.47 36.50
N SER A 154 -9.37 48.03 36.78
CA SER A 154 -9.51 49.32 37.45
C SER A 154 -9.13 49.23 38.94
N LYS A 155 -9.03 50.39 39.60
CA LYS A 155 -9.02 50.46 41.07
C LYS A 155 -10.33 49.85 41.63
N TRP A 156 -10.24 49.28 42.83
CA TRP A 156 -11.39 48.78 43.59
C TRP A 156 -12.32 49.94 43.97
N LYS A 157 -13.63 49.75 43.80
CA LYS A 157 -14.69 50.68 44.20
C LYS A 157 -15.57 50.01 45.24
N LEU A 158 -15.97 50.73 46.28
CA LEU A 158 -16.93 50.23 47.27
C LEU A 158 -18.30 50.04 46.61
N VAL A 159 -18.96 48.93 46.89
CA VAL A 159 -20.30 48.59 46.38
C VAL A 159 -21.34 48.67 47.49
N SER A 160 -21.08 48.03 48.63
CA SER A 160 -22.01 48.01 49.76
C SER A 160 -21.31 47.66 51.08
N ILE A 161 -21.96 47.99 52.19
CA ILE A 161 -21.54 47.62 53.55
C ILE A 161 -22.73 46.95 54.24
N ASN A 162 -22.54 45.73 54.75
CA ASN A 162 -23.57 44.97 55.47
C ASN A 162 -22.98 44.40 56.76
N GLY A 163 -23.51 44.81 57.92
CA GLY A 163 -23.12 44.26 59.23
C GLY A 163 -21.61 44.32 59.49
N GLY A 164 -20.96 45.44 59.12
CA GLY A 164 -19.51 45.62 59.28
C GLY A 164 -18.63 45.01 58.19
N LYS A 165 -19.19 44.27 57.22
CA LYS A 165 -18.45 43.71 56.07
C LYS A 165 -18.60 44.59 54.83
N ALA A 166 -17.48 44.88 54.17
CA ALA A 166 -17.46 45.74 52.98
C ALA A 166 -17.27 44.92 51.70
N ARG A 167 -18.08 45.20 50.68
CA ARG A 167 -17.96 44.60 49.34
C ARG A 167 -17.38 45.60 48.35
N TYR A 168 -16.36 45.19 47.61
CA TYR A 168 -15.72 45.99 46.58
C TYR A 168 -15.88 45.35 45.20
N SER A 169 -15.86 46.16 44.14
CA SER A 169 -15.81 45.71 42.74
C SER A 169 -14.69 46.40 41.95
N ARG A 170 -14.19 45.73 40.91
CA ARG A 170 -13.32 46.32 39.89
C ARG A 170 -13.66 45.75 38.52
N THR A 171 -13.44 46.53 37.47
CA THR A 171 -13.78 46.15 36.09
C THR A 171 -12.55 46.19 35.20
N CYS A 172 -12.42 45.21 34.30
CA CYS A 172 -11.32 45.16 33.34
C CYS A 172 -11.61 46.06 32.13
N SER A 173 -10.68 46.95 31.77
CA SER A 173 -10.85 47.88 30.65
C SER A 173 -10.78 47.23 29.26
N ARG A 174 -10.38 45.96 29.17
CA ARG A 174 -10.20 45.24 27.89
C ARG A 174 -11.40 44.36 27.55
N CYS A 175 -12.01 43.73 28.55
CA CYS A 175 -13.09 42.75 28.36
C CYS A 175 -14.33 43.04 29.19
N HIS A 176 -14.35 44.14 29.95
CA HIS A 176 -15.46 44.56 30.81
C HIS A 176 -15.91 43.53 31.86
N LYS A 177 -15.16 42.45 32.08
CA LYS A 177 -15.36 41.55 33.20
C LYS A 177 -15.27 42.35 34.50
N THR A 178 -16.17 42.07 35.44
CA THR A 178 -16.16 42.62 36.79
C THR A 178 -15.81 41.52 37.79
N GLU A 179 -15.01 41.89 38.79
CA GLU A 179 -14.62 41.03 39.90
C GLU A 179 -15.04 41.68 41.22
N TYR A 180 -15.40 40.86 42.20
CA TYR A 180 -15.80 41.30 43.54
C TYR A 180 -14.88 40.71 44.60
N LYS A 181 -14.64 41.46 45.67
CA LYS A 181 -14.03 40.95 46.89
C LYS A 181 -14.79 41.44 48.11
N ASN A 182 -14.82 40.63 49.16
CA ASN A 182 -15.30 41.03 50.48
C ASN A 182 -14.10 41.27 51.39
N ASN A 183 -14.25 42.18 52.33
CA ASN A 183 -13.36 42.36 53.47
C ASN A 183 -14.08 41.93 54.75
#